data_AF-A0A4Y2TGW2-F1
#
_entry.id   AF-A0A4Y2TGW2-F1
#
_cell.length_a   1.000
_cell.length_b   1.000
_cell.length_c   1.000
_cell.angle_alpha   90.00
_cell.angle_beta   90.00
_cell.angle_gamma   90.00
#
_symmetry.space_group_name_H-M   'P 1'
#
loop_
_entity.id
_entity.type
_entity.pdbx_description
1 polymer ?
#
loop_
_entity_poly.entity_id
_entity_poly.type
_entity_poly.pdbx_seq_one_letter_code
_entity_poly.pdbx_strand_id
1 'polypeptide(L)'
;MTSQSSEGHDGKDAAVRRSRKIMNITVYFLDDSSHIFQLQAKSLGQILFDKVCKFLNVLEVDYFGLEYEDDKKAKCWLDALKPLCSQISTSFPTMYFCVKFYTPDPVQLEDEFTRYLFGLQVKKDLANGHLQCNDNTAAVMISYIVQADFGDYNPEKCSDGSYLSGCKFVPFQDAELEKKVIENHKKIVGQTPAEADLNLLETARRCELYGIKMTPAK
;
A
#
# COMPACT_ATOMS: atom_id res chain seq x y z
N MET A 1 53.97 -20.80 -29.31
CA MET A 1 52.56 -21.19 -29.06
C MET A 1 52.02 -20.22 -28.02
N THR A 2 51.34 -19.18 -28.49
CA THR A 2 50.79 -18.09 -27.68
C THR A 2 49.31 -18.37 -27.47
N SER A 3 48.90 -18.66 -26.24
CA SER A 3 47.49 -18.76 -25.86
C SER A 3 47.05 -17.40 -25.32
N GLN A 4 46.20 -16.68 -26.06
CA GLN A 4 45.48 -15.51 -25.56
C GLN A 4 44.08 -15.93 -25.11
N SER A 5 43.79 -15.63 -23.85
CA SER A 5 42.52 -15.82 -23.17
C SER A 5 41.51 -14.77 -23.65
N SER A 6 40.44 -15.23 -24.32
CA SER A 6 39.26 -14.43 -24.70
C SER A 6 38.09 -14.76 -23.78
N GLU A 7 38.13 -14.30 -22.53
CA GLU A 7 36.99 -14.34 -21.62
C GLU A 7 36.88 -12.99 -20.91
N GLY A 8 36.10 -12.07 -21.48
CA GLY A 8 35.91 -10.74 -20.86
C GLY A 8 35.07 -9.72 -21.63
N HIS A 9 34.62 -9.99 -22.86
CA HIS A 9 33.86 -9.02 -23.67
C HIS A 9 32.33 -9.20 -23.60
N ASP A 10 31.83 -10.45 -23.59
CA ASP A 10 30.38 -10.73 -23.66
C ASP A 10 29.56 -10.22 -22.45
N GLY A 11 30.14 -10.25 -21.25
CA GLY A 11 29.46 -9.79 -20.03
C GLY A 11 29.22 -8.28 -19.98
N LYS A 12 30.11 -7.48 -20.61
CA LYS A 12 29.99 -6.01 -20.66
C LYS A 12 28.92 -5.58 -21.67
N ASP A 13 28.84 -6.23 -22.83
CA ASP A 13 27.85 -5.90 -23.85
C ASP A 13 26.42 -6.25 -23.44
N ALA A 14 26.21 -7.35 -22.71
CA ALA A 14 24.90 -7.71 -22.16
C ALA A 14 24.43 -6.72 -21.08
N ALA A 15 25.32 -6.27 -20.19
CA ALA A 15 25.03 -5.26 -19.18
C ALA A 15 24.73 -3.88 -19.79
N VAL A 16 25.49 -3.48 -20.82
CA VAL A 16 25.27 -2.23 -21.59
C VAL A 16 23.96 -2.27 -22.36
N ARG A 17 23.59 -3.43 -22.95
CA ARG A 17 22.29 -3.62 -23.62
C ARG A 17 21.12 -3.54 -22.64
N ARG A 18 21.23 -4.12 -21.44
CA ARG A 18 20.21 -3.98 -20.38
C ARG A 18 20.06 -2.53 -19.93
N SER A 19 21.16 -1.79 -19.78
CA SER A 19 21.18 -0.37 -19.36
C SER A 19 20.41 0.57 -20.29
N ARG A 20 20.32 0.27 -21.59
CA ARG A 20 19.59 1.07 -22.59
C ARG A 20 18.14 0.64 -22.79
N LYS A 21 17.71 -0.47 -22.22
CA LYS A 21 16.35 -1.00 -22.39
C LYS A 21 15.34 -0.13 -21.63
N ILE A 22 14.23 0.22 -22.27
CA ILE A 22 13.06 0.80 -21.60
C ILE A 22 12.35 -0.33 -20.86
N MET A 23 12.02 -0.08 -19.60
CA MET A 23 11.29 -0.97 -18.73
C MET A 23 9.88 -0.42 -18.53
N ASN A 24 8.88 -1.29 -18.68
CA ASN A 24 7.50 -1.01 -18.34
C ASN A 24 7.24 -1.57 -16.94
N ILE A 25 6.93 -0.71 -15.99
CA ILE A 25 6.78 -1.05 -14.57
C ILE A 25 5.33 -0.80 -14.19
N THR A 26 4.61 -1.85 -13.84
CA THR A 26 3.24 -1.73 -13.33
C THR A 26 3.30 -1.40 -11.85
N VAL A 27 2.68 -0.29 -11.43
CA VAL A 27 2.54 0.08 -10.02
C VAL A 27 1.08 -0.03 -9.64
N TYR A 28 0.78 -0.83 -8.62
CA TYR A 28 -0.51 -0.89 -7.95
C TYR A 28 -0.54 0.11 -6.81
N PHE A 29 -1.64 0.85 -6.70
CA PHE A 29 -1.82 1.89 -5.70
C PHE A 29 -2.66 1.40 -4.51
N LEU A 30 -2.85 2.27 -3.52
CA LEU A 30 -3.55 1.94 -2.29
C LEU A 30 -5.06 1.75 -2.47
N ASP A 31 -5.63 2.29 -3.55
CA ASP A 31 -7.04 2.13 -3.95
C ASP A 31 -7.28 0.94 -4.91
N ASP A 32 -6.27 0.08 -5.08
CA ASP A 32 -6.24 -1.07 -6.00
C ASP A 32 -6.22 -0.72 -7.50
N SER A 33 -6.23 0.57 -7.86
CA SER A 33 -5.94 0.99 -9.23
C SER A 33 -4.47 0.75 -9.57
N SER A 34 -4.14 0.79 -10.87
CA SER A 34 -2.75 0.60 -11.31
C SER A 34 -2.39 1.46 -12.52
N HIS A 35 -1.10 1.74 -12.66
CA HIS A 35 -0.56 2.49 -13.78
C HIS A 35 0.79 1.92 -14.24
N ILE A 36 1.07 2.03 -15.55
CA ILE A 36 2.34 1.56 -16.14
C ILE A 36 3.27 2.76 -16.33
N PHE A 37 4.42 2.74 -15.65
CA PHE A 37 5.48 3.72 -15.81
C PHE A 37 6.57 3.20 -16.74
N GLN A 38 6.98 4.04 -17.69
CA GLN A 38 8.08 3.74 -18.61
C GLN A 38 9.35 4.50 -18.20
N LEU A 39 10.41 3.75 -17.89
CA LEU A 39 11.71 4.32 -17.51
C LEU A 39 12.87 3.56 -18.17
N GLN A 40 14.01 4.21 -18.32
CA GLN A 40 15.25 3.52 -18.68
C GLN A 40 15.67 2.61 -17.52
N ALA A 41 16.09 1.38 -17.82
CA ALA A 41 16.46 0.42 -16.78
C ALA A 41 17.63 0.91 -15.88
N LYS A 42 18.49 1.79 -16.37
CA LYS A 42 19.57 2.43 -15.59
C LYS A 42 19.11 3.57 -14.66
N SER A 43 17.85 3.98 -14.74
CA SER A 43 17.32 5.06 -13.89
C SER A 43 17.39 4.64 -12.42
N LEU A 44 17.65 5.60 -11.53
CA LEU A 44 17.60 5.35 -10.09
C LEU A 44 16.17 5.05 -9.65
N GLY A 45 16.02 4.26 -8.57
CA GLY A 45 14.73 3.99 -7.95
C GLY A 45 13.97 5.27 -7.58
N GLN A 46 14.69 6.31 -7.14
CA GLN A 46 14.11 7.62 -6.83
C GLN A 46 13.30 8.21 -8.00
N ILE A 47 13.78 8.06 -9.24
CA ILE A 47 13.11 8.65 -10.42
C ILE A 47 11.73 7.99 -10.65
N LEU A 48 11.61 6.69 -10.39
CA LEU A 48 10.32 6.01 -10.45
C LEU A 48 9.41 6.48 -9.31
N PHE A 49 9.93 6.54 -8.08
CA PHE A 49 9.16 6.97 -6.92
C PHE A 49 8.63 8.40 -7.06
N ASP A 50 9.45 9.33 -7.53
CA ASP A 50 9.05 10.72 -7.78
C ASP A 50 7.94 10.80 -8.83
N LYS A 51 8.02 10.00 -9.91
CA LYS A 51 6.96 9.92 -10.92
C LYS A 51 5.65 9.40 -10.36
N VAL A 52 5.71 8.40 -9.48
CA VAL A 52 4.53 7.84 -8.81
C VAL A 52 3.90 8.88 -7.88
N CYS A 53 4.69 9.51 -7.00
CA CYS A 53 4.19 10.53 -6.08
C CYS A 53 3.59 11.72 -6.83
N LYS A 54 4.23 12.16 -7.92
CA LYS A 54 3.70 13.22 -8.79
C LYS A 54 2.40 12.81 -9.49
N PHE A 55 2.30 11.56 -9.96
CA PHE A 55 1.09 11.03 -10.59
C PHE A 55 -0.10 11.02 -9.62
N LEU A 56 0.16 10.61 -8.37
CA LEU A 56 -0.84 10.59 -7.31
C LEU A 56 -1.07 11.97 -6.66
N ASN A 57 -0.24 12.98 -6.96
CA ASN A 57 -0.24 14.29 -6.31
C ASN A 57 -0.01 14.23 -4.78
N VAL A 58 0.89 13.35 -4.34
CA VAL A 58 1.29 13.23 -2.92
C VAL A 58 2.28 14.33 -2.57
N LEU A 59 1.99 15.07 -1.50
CA LEU A 59 2.87 16.13 -0.98
C LEU A 59 3.84 15.60 0.09
N GLU A 60 3.33 14.86 1.07
CA GLU A 60 4.10 14.31 2.18
C GLU A 60 4.74 12.96 1.81
N VAL A 61 5.66 12.98 0.84
CA VAL A 61 6.20 11.76 0.21
C VAL A 61 7.04 10.88 1.14
N ASP A 62 7.58 11.44 2.22
CA ASP A 62 8.55 10.78 3.11
C ASP A 62 7.98 9.56 3.83
N TYR A 63 6.65 9.44 3.93
CA TYR A 63 5.98 8.30 4.57
C TYR A 63 5.83 7.09 3.66
N PHE A 64 6.00 7.25 2.35
CA PHE A 64 5.64 6.23 1.37
C PHE A 64 6.86 5.56 0.75
N GLY A 65 6.61 4.44 0.07
CA GLY A 65 7.62 3.72 -0.69
C GLY A 65 7.00 2.79 -1.72
N LEU A 66 7.87 2.16 -2.53
CA LEU A 66 7.49 1.11 -3.46
C LEU A 66 8.02 -0.22 -2.96
N GLU A 67 7.11 -1.19 -2.78
CA GLU A 67 7.43 -2.58 -2.47
C GLU A 67 7.33 -3.43 -3.75
N TYR A 68 8.19 -4.43 -3.89
CA TYR A 68 8.12 -5.42 -4.97
C TYR A 68 8.48 -6.81 -4.44
N GLU A 69 8.10 -7.85 -5.17
CA GLU A 69 8.56 -9.21 -4.90
C GLU A 69 9.83 -9.51 -5.70
N ASP A 70 10.88 -9.99 -5.02
CA ASP A 70 12.08 -10.49 -5.69
C ASP A 70 11.87 -11.89 -6.31
N ASP A 71 12.91 -12.43 -6.94
CA ASP A 71 12.88 -13.77 -7.55
C ASP A 71 12.58 -14.90 -6.55
N LYS A 72 12.77 -14.66 -5.25
CA LYS A 72 12.51 -15.59 -4.15
C LYS A 72 11.14 -15.37 -3.50
N LYS A 73 10.30 -14.51 -4.09
CA LYS A 73 9.00 -14.10 -3.54
C LYS A 73 9.10 -13.37 -2.20
N ALA A 74 10.27 -12.83 -1.88
CA ALA A 74 10.44 -11.97 -0.72
C ALA A 74 10.03 -10.54 -1.05
N LYS A 75 9.26 -9.92 -0.16
CA LYS A 75 8.91 -8.51 -0.25
C LYS A 75 10.13 -7.64 0.02
N CYS A 76 10.44 -6.76 -0.92
CA CYS A 76 11.58 -5.87 -0.90
C CYS A 76 11.14 -4.43 -1.14
N TRP A 77 11.72 -3.49 -0.41
CA TRP A 77 11.56 -2.07 -0.71
C TRP A 77 12.49 -1.67 -1.86
N LEU A 78 11.98 -0.85 -2.78
CA LEU A 78 12.78 -0.19 -3.79
C LEU A 78 13.81 0.71 -3.11
N ASP A 79 15.09 0.49 -3.40
CA ASP A 79 16.18 1.34 -2.99
C ASP A 79 16.28 2.55 -3.93
N ALA A 80 16.07 3.74 -3.37
CA ALA A 80 16.09 5.00 -4.10
C ALA A 80 17.44 5.29 -4.77
N LEU A 81 18.54 4.84 -4.17
CA LEU A 81 19.91 5.16 -4.59
C LEU A 81 20.48 4.17 -5.59
N LYS A 82 19.79 3.05 -5.84
CA LYS A 82 20.25 2.01 -6.78
C LYS A 82 19.53 2.11 -8.12
N PRO A 83 20.21 1.80 -9.24
CA PRO A 83 19.56 1.67 -10.53
C PRO A 83 18.50 0.56 -10.54
N LEU A 84 17.39 0.76 -11.26
CA LEU A 84 16.29 -0.21 -11.36
C LEU A 84 16.79 -1.58 -11.85
N CYS A 85 17.65 -1.61 -12.87
CA CYS A 85 18.22 -2.83 -13.44
C CYS A 85 19.13 -3.62 -12.50
N SER A 86 19.55 -3.04 -11.38
CA SER A 86 20.36 -3.72 -10.35
C SER A 86 19.51 -4.38 -9.26
N GLN A 87 18.22 -4.00 -9.19
CA GLN A 87 17.27 -4.46 -8.17
C GLN A 87 16.19 -5.38 -8.75
N ILE A 88 15.87 -5.17 -10.03
CA ILE A 88 14.79 -5.83 -10.75
C ILE A 88 15.37 -6.77 -11.81
N SER A 89 15.03 -8.04 -11.69
CA SER A 89 15.43 -9.13 -12.59
C SER A 89 14.45 -9.32 -13.76
N THR A 90 13.15 -9.06 -13.55
CA THR A 90 12.07 -9.34 -14.50
C THR A 90 11.91 -8.27 -15.59
N SER A 91 11.39 -8.67 -16.75
CA SER A 91 11.08 -7.77 -17.87
C SER A 91 9.77 -6.98 -17.69
N PHE A 92 8.89 -7.45 -16.80
CA PHE A 92 7.60 -6.81 -16.50
C PHE A 92 7.40 -6.75 -14.97
N PRO A 93 8.15 -5.88 -14.28
CA PRO A 93 8.03 -5.76 -12.83
C PRO A 93 6.69 -5.18 -12.40
N THR A 94 6.18 -5.77 -11.32
CA THR A 94 5.05 -5.26 -10.56
C THR A 94 5.57 -4.68 -9.25
N MET A 95 5.10 -3.49 -8.90
CA MET A 95 5.37 -2.83 -7.63
C MET A 95 4.07 -2.39 -6.97
N TYR A 96 4.15 -2.13 -5.67
CA TYR A 96 3.04 -1.69 -4.82
C TYR A 96 3.44 -0.41 -4.12
N PHE A 97 2.64 0.64 -4.28
CA PHE A 97 2.78 1.86 -3.49
C PHE A 97 2.19 1.59 -2.09
N CYS A 98 3.01 1.81 -1.06
CA CYS A 98 2.67 1.48 0.32
C CYS A 98 3.16 2.55 1.29
N VAL A 99 2.55 2.62 2.47
CA VAL A 99 3.15 3.31 3.61
C VAL A 99 4.37 2.52 4.08
N LYS A 100 5.51 3.20 4.15
CA LYS A 100 6.80 2.65 4.60
C LYS A 100 7.11 3.03 6.03
N PHE A 101 6.79 4.27 6.41
CA PHE A 101 7.00 4.79 7.76
C PHE A 101 5.66 5.24 8.32
N TYR A 102 5.15 4.51 9.30
CA TYR A 102 3.90 4.87 9.96
C TYR A 102 4.19 5.94 11.01
N THR A 103 3.43 7.03 11.00
CA THR A 103 3.51 8.04 12.06
C THR A 103 2.85 7.51 13.34
N PRO A 104 3.45 7.68 14.52
CA PRO A 104 2.79 7.37 15.79
C PRO A 104 1.65 8.35 16.12
N ASP A 105 1.60 9.50 15.43
CA ASP A 105 0.62 10.57 15.64
C ASP A 105 0.03 11.01 14.29
N PRO A 106 -1.20 10.55 13.95
CA PRO A 106 -1.87 10.89 12.69
C PRO A 106 -2.16 12.38 12.50
N VAL A 107 -2.20 13.16 13.59
CA VAL A 107 -2.44 14.61 13.53
C VAL A 107 -1.24 15.36 12.93
N GLN A 108 -0.06 14.72 12.88
CA GLN A 108 1.13 15.27 12.24
C GLN A 108 1.10 15.19 10.72
N LEU A 109 0.24 14.35 10.15
CA LEU A 109 -0.01 14.36 8.71
C LEU A 109 -0.80 15.64 8.43
N GLU A 110 -0.19 16.63 7.78
CA GLU A 110 -0.83 17.93 7.56
C GLU A 110 -1.87 17.85 6.44
N ASP A 111 -1.57 17.06 5.40
CA ASP A 111 -2.37 16.94 4.20
C ASP A 111 -3.48 15.88 4.32
N GLU A 112 -4.70 16.27 3.94
CA GLU A 112 -5.88 15.38 4.02
C GLU A 112 -5.74 14.16 3.11
N PHE A 113 -5.18 14.36 1.92
CA PHE A 113 -4.98 13.26 0.98
C PHE A 113 -3.94 12.25 1.52
N THR A 114 -2.92 12.71 2.23
CA THR A 114 -1.97 11.84 2.93
C THR A 114 -2.67 11.01 4.02
N ARG A 115 -3.56 11.61 4.82
CA ARG A 115 -4.39 10.86 5.81
C ARG A 115 -5.29 9.82 5.14
N TYR A 116 -5.91 10.17 4.02
CA TYR A 116 -6.71 9.25 3.22
C TYR A 116 -5.88 8.05 2.72
N LEU A 117 -4.69 8.28 2.17
CA LEU A 117 -3.79 7.20 1.74
C LEU A 117 -3.38 6.30 2.91
N PHE A 118 -3.11 6.86 4.08
CA PHE A 118 -2.88 6.08 5.30
C PHE A 118 -4.11 5.25 5.69
N GLY A 119 -5.32 5.80 5.57
CA GLY A 119 -6.58 5.08 5.78
C GLY A 119 -6.73 3.87 4.86
N LEU A 120 -6.42 4.04 3.57
CA LEU A 120 -6.41 2.93 2.60
C LEU A 120 -5.36 1.85 2.96
N GLN A 121 -4.18 2.24 3.42
CA GLN A 121 -3.18 1.28 3.90
C GLN A 121 -3.67 0.51 5.12
N VAL A 122 -4.27 1.18 6.11
CA VAL A 122 -4.86 0.54 7.30
C VAL A 122 -5.98 -0.43 6.91
N LYS A 123 -6.86 -0.04 5.96
CA LYS A 123 -7.88 -0.92 5.38
C LYS A 123 -7.26 -2.19 4.79
N LYS A 124 -6.17 -2.06 4.02
CA LYS A 124 -5.43 -3.21 3.47
C LYS A 124 -4.79 -4.07 4.55
N ASP A 125 -4.18 -3.46 5.56
CA ASP A 125 -3.51 -4.20 6.64
C ASP A 125 -4.52 -4.96 7.50
N LEU A 126 -5.70 -4.38 7.74
CA LEU A 126 -6.80 -5.04 8.43
C LEU A 126 -7.35 -6.22 7.61
N ALA A 127 -7.62 -6.02 6.32
CA ALA A 127 -8.15 -7.07 5.44
C ALA A 127 -7.21 -8.26 5.26
N ASN A 128 -5.89 -7.99 5.20
CA ASN A 128 -4.86 -9.02 5.08
C ASN A 128 -4.45 -9.64 6.43
N GLY A 129 -4.96 -9.11 7.56
CA GLY A 129 -4.62 -9.60 8.90
C GLY A 129 -3.24 -9.19 9.40
N HIS A 130 -2.60 -8.19 8.76
CA HIS A 130 -1.36 -7.60 9.26
C HIS A 130 -1.60 -6.70 10.48
N LEU A 131 -2.76 -6.05 10.55
CA LEU A 131 -3.19 -5.27 11.70
C LEU A 131 -4.10 -6.12 12.60
N GLN A 132 -3.51 -6.80 13.58
CA GLN A 132 -4.28 -7.64 14.51
C GLN A 132 -4.96 -6.79 15.60
N CYS A 133 -6.23 -7.06 15.82
CA CYS A 133 -7.04 -6.45 16.88
C CYS A 133 -8.22 -7.38 17.23
N ASN A 134 -8.93 -7.07 18.31
CA ASN A 134 -10.17 -7.77 18.65
C ASN A 134 -11.35 -7.30 17.79
N ASP A 135 -12.42 -8.10 17.72
CA ASP A 135 -13.61 -7.83 16.90
C ASP A 135 -14.27 -6.48 17.20
N ASN A 136 -14.25 -6.02 18.45
CA ASN A 136 -14.84 -4.74 18.80
C ASN A 136 -14.04 -3.59 18.18
N THR A 137 -12.71 -3.69 18.20
CA THR A 137 -11.82 -2.69 17.59
C THR A 137 -11.91 -2.75 16.07
N ALA A 138 -11.91 -3.95 15.49
CA ALA A 138 -12.13 -4.15 14.06
C ALA A 138 -13.46 -3.53 13.62
N ALA A 139 -14.55 -3.79 14.34
CA ALA A 139 -15.86 -3.24 14.02
C ALA A 139 -15.90 -1.70 14.04
N VAL A 140 -15.19 -1.07 14.99
CA VAL A 140 -15.05 0.39 15.03
C VAL A 140 -14.26 0.89 13.83
N MET A 141 -13.10 0.31 13.52
CA MET A 141 -12.29 0.71 12.36
C MET A 141 -13.07 0.56 11.05
N ILE A 142 -13.77 -0.56 10.86
CA ILE A 142 -14.58 -0.81 9.67
C ILE A 142 -15.72 0.20 9.57
N SER A 143 -16.34 0.60 10.69
CA SER A 143 -17.38 1.62 10.64
C SER A 143 -16.87 2.97 10.12
N TYR A 144 -15.64 3.37 10.46
CA TYR A 144 -15.03 4.57 9.89
C TYR A 144 -14.70 4.41 8.40
N ILE A 145 -14.16 3.26 7.99
CA ILE A 145 -13.90 2.96 6.56
C ILE A 145 -15.19 3.09 5.75
N VAL A 146 -16.28 2.49 6.25
CA VAL A 146 -17.59 2.54 5.60
C VAL A 146 -18.14 3.96 5.56
N GLN A 147 -18.04 4.72 6.65
CA GLN A 147 -18.50 6.11 6.69
C GLN A 147 -17.75 6.98 5.66
N ALA A 148 -16.43 6.76 5.50
CA ALA A 148 -15.64 7.46 4.50
C ALA A 148 -16.03 7.06 3.05
N ASP A 149 -16.24 5.77 2.80
CA ASP A 149 -16.52 5.23 1.45
C ASP A 149 -17.99 5.47 1.00
N PHE A 150 -18.96 5.37 1.92
CA PHE A 150 -20.39 5.33 1.61
C PHE A 150 -21.21 6.48 2.21
N GLY A 151 -20.63 7.26 3.12
CA GLY A 151 -21.34 8.29 3.89
C GLY A 151 -22.30 7.71 4.93
N ASP A 152 -23.23 8.54 5.39
CA ASP A 152 -24.13 8.22 6.50
C ASP A 152 -24.96 6.95 6.28
N TYR A 153 -25.13 6.18 7.36
CA TYR A 153 -26.00 5.02 7.38
C TYR A 153 -27.44 5.35 6.92
N ASN A 154 -27.90 4.67 5.87
CA ASN A 154 -29.27 4.79 5.37
C ASN A 154 -30.06 3.49 5.67
N PRO A 155 -31.08 3.53 6.55
CA PRO A 155 -31.86 2.35 6.91
C PRO A 155 -32.53 1.64 5.72
N GLU A 156 -32.88 2.35 4.65
CA GLU A 156 -33.55 1.77 3.48
C GLU A 156 -32.58 1.06 2.53
N LYS A 157 -31.33 1.55 2.45
CA LYS A 157 -30.29 0.97 1.59
C LYS A 157 -29.40 -0.05 2.30
N CYS A 158 -29.36 0.01 3.64
CA CYS A 158 -28.45 -0.76 4.48
C CYS A 158 -29.18 -1.76 5.39
N SER A 159 -30.48 -2.02 5.15
CA SER A 159 -31.32 -2.87 6.01
C SER A 159 -30.90 -4.34 6.03
N ASP A 160 -30.33 -4.85 4.94
CA ASP A 160 -29.95 -6.25 4.77
C ASP A 160 -28.46 -6.52 5.01
N GLY A 161 -27.67 -5.48 5.34
CA GLY A 161 -26.23 -5.59 5.54
C GLY A 161 -25.42 -5.82 4.26
N SER A 162 -26.06 -5.86 3.08
CA SER A 162 -25.43 -6.21 1.80
C SER A 162 -24.30 -5.25 1.40
N TYR A 163 -24.34 -4.01 1.88
CA TYR A 163 -23.30 -3.01 1.62
C TYR A 163 -21.94 -3.39 2.25
N LEU A 164 -21.92 -4.25 3.28
CA LEU A 164 -20.69 -4.80 3.84
C LEU A 164 -20.21 -6.04 3.09
N SER A 165 -21.12 -6.81 2.49
CA SER A 165 -20.80 -8.06 1.79
C SER A 165 -20.02 -7.86 0.49
N GLY A 166 -20.06 -6.65 -0.09
CA GLY A 166 -19.29 -6.30 -1.28
C GLY A 166 -17.79 -6.10 -1.05
N CYS A 167 -17.35 -6.01 0.21
CA CYS A 167 -15.97 -5.75 0.58
C CYS A 167 -15.51 -6.71 1.69
N LYS A 168 -14.29 -7.23 1.58
CA LYS A 168 -13.66 -8.02 2.63
C LYS A 168 -12.81 -7.11 3.50
N PHE A 169 -13.24 -6.85 4.73
CA PHE A 169 -12.55 -5.92 5.63
C PHE A 169 -11.58 -6.59 6.61
N VAL A 170 -11.79 -7.88 6.88
CA VAL A 170 -10.94 -8.72 7.75
C VAL A 170 -10.76 -10.11 7.14
N PRO A 171 -9.76 -10.91 7.55
CA PRO A 171 -9.55 -12.26 7.02
C PRO A 171 -10.75 -13.19 7.20
N PHE A 172 -11.42 -13.06 8.36
CA PHE A 172 -12.64 -13.79 8.72
C PHE A 172 -13.73 -12.79 9.08
N GLN A 173 -14.64 -12.56 8.14
CA GLN A 173 -15.78 -11.66 8.29
C GLN A 173 -17.03 -12.50 8.46
N ASP A 174 -17.71 -12.35 9.60
CA ASP A 174 -18.95 -13.06 9.92
C ASP A 174 -20.10 -12.09 10.23
N ALA A 175 -21.30 -12.64 10.36
CA ALA A 175 -22.51 -11.85 10.59
C ALA A 175 -22.52 -11.14 11.96
N GLU A 176 -21.80 -11.66 12.96
CA GLU A 176 -21.73 -11.02 14.28
C GLU A 176 -20.88 -9.75 14.20
N LEU A 177 -19.73 -9.82 13.52
CA LEU A 177 -18.89 -8.67 13.25
C LEU A 177 -19.64 -7.62 12.42
N GLU A 178 -20.30 -8.01 11.34
CA GLU A 178 -21.07 -7.10 10.49
C GLU A 178 -22.18 -6.38 11.26
N LYS A 179 -22.85 -7.08 12.19
CA LYS A 179 -23.82 -6.44 13.08
C LYS A 179 -23.18 -5.35 13.96
N LYS A 180 -22.01 -5.62 14.54
CA LYS A 180 -21.26 -4.63 15.34
C LYS A 180 -20.84 -3.42 14.49
N VAL A 181 -20.41 -3.66 13.24
CA VAL A 181 -20.08 -2.59 12.28
C VAL A 181 -21.30 -1.71 12.03
N ILE A 182 -22.47 -2.29 11.73
CA ILE A 182 -23.71 -1.54 11.50
C ILE A 182 -24.10 -0.72 12.73
N GLU A 183 -24.00 -1.31 13.93
CA GLU A 183 -24.30 -0.61 15.19
C GLU A 183 -23.38 0.58 15.45
N ASN A 184 -22.11 0.49 15.06
CA ASN A 184 -21.17 1.61 15.19
C ASN A 184 -21.36 2.66 14.09
N HIS A 185 -21.61 2.24 12.85
CA HIS A 185 -21.87 3.14 11.72
C HIS A 185 -23.08 4.05 11.99
N LYS A 186 -24.14 3.54 12.60
CA LYS A 186 -25.31 4.33 13.03
C LYS A 186 -24.99 5.45 14.03
N LYS A 187 -23.88 5.36 14.77
CA LYS A 187 -23.50 6.33 15.82
C LYS A 187 -22.64 7.47 15.30
N ILE A 188 -22.10 7.35 14.09
CA ILE A 188 -21.12 8.31 13.51
C ILE A 188 -21.70 9.11 12.34
N VAL A 189 -23.03 9.14 12.21
CA VAL A 189 -23.76 9.96 11.22
C VAL A 189 -23.34 11.43 11.32
N GLY A 190 -23.09 12.05 10.17
CA GLY A 190 -22.63 13.43 10.04
C GLY A 190 -21.11 13.58 10.03
N GLN A 191 -20.33 12.52 10.25
CA GLN A 191 -18.88 12.58 10.05
C GLN A 191 -18.54 12.66 8.56
N THR A 192 -17.68 13.60 8.22
CA THR A 192 -17.08 13.72 6.89
C THR A 192 -16.06 12.60 6.64
N PRO A 193 -15.72 12.29 5.37
CA PRO A 193 -14.68 11.31 5.07
C PRO A 193 -13.34 11.62 5.74
N ALA A 194 -12.93 12.90 5.77
CA ALA A 194 -11.69 13.33 6.40
C ALA A 194 -11.68 13.08 7.93
N GLU A 195 -12.81 13.31 8.61
CA GLU A 195 -12.96 13.01 10.04
C GLU A 195 -12.96 11.51 10.29
N ALA A 196 -13.62 10.72 9.43
CA ALA A 196 -13.64 9.28 9.51
C ALA A 196 -12.24 8.67 9.32
N ASP A 197 -11.48 9.16 8.33
CA ASP A 197 -10.08 8.77 8.11
C ASP A 197 -9.21 9.08 9.34
N LEU A 198 -9.34 10.30 9.90
CA LEU A 198 -8.59 10.65 11.11
C LEU A 198 -8.94 9.73 12.29
N ASN A 199 -10.22 9.46 12.51
CA ASN A 199 -10.69 8.58 13.59
C ASN A 199 -10.26 7.11 13.38
N LEU A 200 -10.21 6.65 12.14
CA LEU A 200 -9.66 5.36 11.76
C LEU A 200 -8.19 5.27 12.18
N LEU A 201 -7.37 6.27 11.81
CA LEU A 201 -5.95 6.29 12.16
C LEU A 201 -5.71 6.40 13.67
N GLU A 202 -6.51 7.21 14.37
CA GLU A 202 -6.50 7.34 15.82
C GLU A 202 -6.82 6.02 16.55
N THR A 203 -7.69 5.21 15.95
CA THR A 203 -8.02 3.88 16.47
C THR A 203 -6.91 2.88 16.15
N ALA A 204 -6.46 2.85 14.90
CA ALA A 204 -5.46 1.91 14.40
C ALA A 204 -4.12 2.04 15.13
N ARG A 205 -3.66 3.26 15.43
CA ARG A 205 -2.38 3.50 16.13
C ARG A 205 -2.31 2.91 17.54
N ARG A 206 -3.46 2.54 18.12
CA ARG A 206 -3.56 1.92 19.46
C ARG A 206 -3.45 0.39 19.39
N CYS A 207 -3.47 -0.20 18.21
CA CYS A 207 -3.24 -1.62 18.01
C CYS A 207 -1.76 -1.95 18.13
N GLU A 208 -1.43 -3.08 18.76
CA GLU A 208 -0.06 -3.49 19.06
C GLU A 208 0.83 -3.63 17.82
N LEU A 209 0.26 -4.08 16.70
CA LEU A 209 0.99 -4.32 15.45
C LEU A 209 0.87 -3.18 14.44
N TYR A 210 0.44 -1.99 14.87
CA TYR A 210 0.34 -0.84 13.99
C TYR A 210 1.70 -0.47 13.37
N GLY A 211 1.77 -0.49 12.05
CA GLY A 211 2.99 -0.20 11.29
C GLY A 211 4.09 -1.26 11.37
N ILE A 212 3.82 -2.42 11.99
CA ILE A 212 4.80 -3.50 12.13
C ILE A 212 4.64 -4.51 10.99
N LYS A 213 5.65 -4.62 10.12
CA LYS A 213 5.76 -5.73 9.16
C LYS A 213 6.57 -6.87 9.76
N MET A 214 5.93 -8.00 10.05
CA MET A 214 6.63 -9.19 10.55
C MET A 214 7.45 -9.85 9.45
N THR A 215 8.72 -10.14 9.74
CA THR A 215 9.58 -10.97 8.89
C THR A 215 9.92 -12.26 9.62
N PRO A 216 9.65 -13.45 9.03
CA PRO A 216 10.05 -14.71 9.64
C PRO A 216 11.57 -14.76 9.88
N ALA A 217 11.97 -14.96 11.13
CA ALA A 217 13.36 -15.23 11.51
C ALA A 217 13.60 -16.75 11.54
N LYS A 218 14.84 -17.16 11.26
CA LYS A 218 15.31 -18.54 11.42
C LYS A 218 16.15 -18.66 12.68
#